data_AF-A0AA35L7M3-F1
#
_entry.id   AF-A0AA35L7M3-F1
#
_cell.length_a   1.000
_cell.length_b   1.000
_cell.length_c   1.000
_cell.angle_alpha   90.00
_cell.angle_beta   90.00
_cell.angle_gamma   90.00
#
_symmetry.space_group_name_H-M   'P 1'
#
loop_
_entity.id
_entity.type
_entity.pdbx_description
1 polymer ?
#
loop_
_entity_poly.entity_id
_entity_poly.type
_entity_poly.pdbx_seq_one_letter_code
_entity_poly.pdbx_strand_id
1 'polypeptide(L)'
;SQIYYIFYEAFFKENPSQNLFDVPCMITKFYQHILALAFAVKVINENPNLLPNVTLGFHIYDSYYDARMTYRTTLDLLFKMRRFAPNYKCDSQKNLIAIIGGLGSDTSFHIADLLRLYNIPQ
;
A
#
# COMPACT_ATOMS: atom_id res chain seq x y z
N SER A 1 -1.85 12.03 3.51
CA SER A 1 -0.66 12.69 2.93
C SER A 1 0.55 12.26 3.71
N GLN A 2 1.64 11.88 3.04
CA GLN A 2 2.91 11.57 3.70
C GLN A 2 3.81 12.79 3.62
N ILE A 3 4.49 13.11 4.73
CA ILE A 3 5.48 14.18 4.81
C ILE A 3 6.85 13.51 4.66
N TYR A 4 7.59 13.93 3.65
CA TYR A 4 8.97 13.50 3.43
C TYR A 4 9.91 14.64 3.80
N TYR A 5 11.04 14.27 4.41
CA TYR A 5 12.16 15.18 4.61
C TYR A 5 13.15 14.94 3.48
N ILE A 6 13.47 16.01 2.74
CA ILE A 6 14.48 15.94 1.69
C ILE A 6 15.85 16.07 2.37
N PHE A 7 16.58 14.96 2.44
CA PHE A 7 17.98 14.99 2.84
C PHE A 7 18.83 15.23 1.61
N TYR A 8 19.53 16.37 1.60
CA TYR A 8 20.59 16.59 0.61
C TYR A 8 21.77 15.67 0.93
N GLU A 9 22.41 15.17 -0.12
CA GLU A 9 23.59 14.32 0.01
C GLU A 9 24.68 15.07 0.78
N ALA A 10 25.05 14.54 1.95
CA ALA A 10 26.04 15.17 2.81
C ALA A 10 27.44 14.92 2.23
N PHE A 11 27.91 15.83 1.40
CA PHE A 11 29.32 15.92 1.08
C PHE A 11 29.99 16.44 2.35
N PHE A 12 30.60 15.57 3.15
CA PHE A 12 31.35 15.89 4.39
C PHE A 12 32.61 16.75 4.12
N LYS A 13 32.43 17.84 3.37
CA LYS A 13 33.43 18.80 2.92
C LYS A 13 33.36 20.10 3.73
N GLU A 14 32.27 20.32 4.45
CA GLU A 14 32.04 21.50 5.29
C GLU A 14 31.71 21.10 6.73
N ASN A 15 32.02 21.99 7.68
CA ASN A 15 31.63 21.80 9.08
C ASN A 15 30.11 21.78 9.21
N PRO A 16 29.54 20.91 10.07
CA PRO A 16 28.10 20.83 10.26
C PRO A 16 27.56 22.20 10.70
N SER A 17 26.68 22.77 9.87
CA SER A 17 25.97 24.01 10.18
C SER A 17 24.62 23.70 10.84
N GLN A 18 24.11 24.61 11.67
CA GLN A 18 22.76 24.49 12.29
C GLN A 18 21.63 24.78 11.29
N ASN A 19 21.92 24.89 9.99
CA ASN A 19 20.89 25.16 8.99
C ASN A 19 19.93 23.97 8.93
N LEU A 20 18.64 24.28 9.07
CA LEU A 20 17.56 23.29 9.05
C LEU A 20 17.47 22.73 7.62
N PHE A 21 18.07 21.56 7.38
CA PHE A 21 17.95 20.86 6.08
C PHE A 21 16.55 20.25 5.87
N ASP A 22 15.67 20.36 6.86
CA ASP A 22 14.35 19.74 6.89
C ASP A 22 13.30 20.63 6.23
N VAL A 23 13.23 20.63 4.89
CA VAL A 23 12.04 21.15 4.19
C VAL A 23 11.01 20.01 4.12
N PRO A 24 9.90 20.07 4.88
CA PRO A 24 8.85 19.07 4.79
C PRO A 24 8.16 19.17 3.43
N CYS A 25 8.32 18.15 2.59
CA CYS A 25 7.59 18.01 1.34
C CYS A 25 6.33 17.18 1.57
N MET A 26 5.16 17.76 1.28
CA MET A 26 3.89 17.06 1.38
C MET A 26 3.56 16.38 0.05
N ILE A 27 3.57 15.04 0.04
CA ILE A 27 3.13 14.28 -1.13
C ILE A 27 1.63 14.03 -1.03
N THR A 28 0.86 14.84 -1.75
CA THR A 28 -0.62 14.73 -1.85
C THR A 28 -1.04 13.57 -2.77
N LYS A 29 -0.14 13.11 -3.65
CA LYS A 29 -0.43 12.08 -4.66
C LYS A 29 -0.96 10.77 -4.07
N PHE A 30 -0.47 10.35 -2.91
CA PHE A 30 -0.99 9.16 -2.21
C PHE A 30 -2.47 9.29 -1.83
N TYR A 31 -2.87 10.48 -1.37
CA TYR A 31 -4.26 10.75 -1.05
C TYR A 31 -5.13 10.75 -2.30
N GLN A 32 -4.63 11.33 -3.40
CA GLN A 32 -5.30 11.29 -4.69
C GLN A 32 -5.48 9.86 -5.22
N HIS A 33 -4.49 8.99 -5.06
CA HIS A 33 -4.60 7.57 -5.45
C HIS A 33 -5.69 6.83 -4.67
N ILE A 34 -5.79 7.07 -3.36
CA ILE A 34 -6.85 6.51 -2.52
C ILE A 34 -8.23 7.00 -2.98
N LEU A 35 -8.38 8.31 -3.24
CA LEU A 35 -9.63 8.87 -3.73
C LEU A 35 -10.01 8.32 -5.11
N ALA A 36 -9.04 8.12 -6.00
CA ALA A 36 -9.26 7.52 -7.31
C ALA A 36 -9.79 6.09 -7.20
N LEU A 37 -9.24 5.27 -6.29
CA LEU A 37 -9.75 3.92 -6.03
C LEU A 37 -11.17 3.95 -5.47
N ALA A 38 -11.43 4.78 -4.45
CA ALA A 38 -12.75 4.90 -3.85
C ALA A 38 -13.81 5.36 -4.87
N PHE A 39 -13.44 6.31 -5.74
CA PHE A 39 -14.30 6.76 -6.83
C PHE A 39 -14.56 5.67 -7.86
N ALA A 40 -13.52 4.96 -8.31
CA ALA A 40 -13.67 3.88 -9.29
C ALA A 40 -14.58 2.77 -8.76
N VAL A 41 -14.40 2.35 -7.51
CA VAL A 41 -15.25 1.34 -6.86
C VAL A 41 -16.69 1.81 -6.76
N LYS A 42 -16.92 3.08 -6.39
CA LYS A 42 -18.25 3.67 -6.36
C LYS A 42 -18.92 3.60 -7.74
N VAL A 43 -18.22 4.06 -8.79
CA VAL A 43 -18.74 4.06 -10.16
C VAL A 43 -19.05 2.65 -10.66
N ILE A 44 -18.21 1.67 -10.33
CA ILE A 44 -18.46 0.26 -10.69
C ILE A 44 -19.71 -0.25 -9.96
N ASN A 45 -19.80 -0.07 -8.64
CA ASN A 45 -20.94 -0.56 -7.85
C ASN A 45 -22.28 0.12 -8.21
N GLU A 46 -22.25 1.36 -8.69
CA GLU A 46 -23.44 2.09 -9.14
C GLU A 46 -23.84 1.77 -10.60
N ASN A 47 -22.99 1.07 -11.36
CA ASN A 47 -23.24 0.74 -12.75
C ASN A 47 -23.89 -0.65 -12.89
N PRO A 48 -25.17 -0.76 -13.26
CA PRO A 48 -25.85 -2.06 -13.37
C PRO A 48 -25.30 -2.97 -14.47
N ASN A 49 -24.51 -2.44 -15.41
CA ASN A 49 -23.87 -3.21 -16.47
C ASN A 49 -22.51 -3.79 -16.07
N LEU A 50 -21.92 -3.34 -14.95
CA LEU A 50 -20.63 -3.79 -14.47
C LEU A 50 -20.81 -4.55 -13.15
N LEU A 51 -20.45 -5.83 -13.14
CA LEU A 51 -20.57 -6.70 -11.96
C LEU A 51 -21.97 -6.65 -11.31
N PRO A 52 -23.05 -6.94 -12.06
CA PRO A 52 -24.40 -6.90 -11.51
C PRO A 52 -24.54 -7.86 -10.32
N ASN A 53 -25.27 -7.42 -9.28
CA ASN A 53 -25.48 -8.16 -8.03
C ASN A 53 -24.21 -8.45 -7.21
N VAL A 54 -23.12 -7.73 -7.47
CA VAL A 54 -21.88 -7.83 -6.70
C VAL A 54 -21.49 -6.44 -6.20
N THR A 55 -21.13 -6.34 -4.93
CA THR A 55 -20.59 -5.10 -4.36
C THR A 55 -19.09 -5.25 -4.13
N LEU A 56 -18.30 -4.43 -4.81
CA LEU A 56 -16.87 -4.33 -4.55
C LEU A 56 -16.61 -3.51 -3.30
N GLY A 57 -15.79 -4.05 -2.41
CA GLY A 57 -15.19 -3.35 -1.28
C GLY A 57 -13.67 -3.32 -1.41
N PHE A 58 -13.01 -2.56 -0.55
CA PHE A 58 -11.55 -2.48 -0.51
C PHE A 58 -11.03 -2.25 0.90
N HIS A 59 -9.75 -2.58 1.10
CA HIS A 59 -8.99 -2.21 2.28
C HIS A 59 -7.75 -1.44 1.85
N ILE A 60 -7.45 -0.33 2.53
CA ILE A 60 -6.30 0.51 2.25
C ILE A 60 -5.26 0.26 3.33
N TYR A 61 -4.04 -0.03 2.89
CA TYR A 61 -2.87 -0.24 3.74
C TYR A 61 -1.74 0.66 3.26
N ASP A 62 -0.94 1.15 4.20
CA ASP A 62 0.27 1.89 3.88
C ASP A 62 1.43 0.92 3.62
N SER A 63 2.22 1.18 2.58
CA SER A 63 3.46 0.44 2.29
C SER A 63 4.68 1.03 3.00
N TYR A 64 4.53 2.24 3.57
CA TYR A 64 5.60 3.01 4.21
C TYR A 64 6.82 3.29 3.31
N TYR A 65 6.70 3.06 2.00
CA TYR A 65 7.81 3.10 1.04
C TYR A 65 9.03 2.28 1.51
N ASP A 66 8.78 1.20 2.26
CA ASP A 66 9.82 0.35 2.82
C ASP A 66 9.49 -1.11 2.50
N ALA A 67 10.45 -1.85 1.96
CA ALA A 67 10.29 -3.22 1.53
C ALA A 67 9.82 -4.15 2.67
N ARG A 68 10.42 -3.99 3.86
CA ARG A 68 10.11 -4.84 5.02
C ARG A 68 8.72 -4.57 5.56
N MET A 69 8.34 -3.29 5.63
CA MET A 69 7.01 -2.88 6.03
C MET A 69 5.96 -3.31 5.00
N THR A 70 6.26 -3.18 3.71
CA THR A 70 5.42 -3.67 2.61
C THR A 70 5.13 -5.17 2.75
N TYR A 71 6.17 -5.97 3.01
CA TYR A 71 6.00 -7.41 3.25
C TYR A 71 5.08 -7.70 4.44
N ARG A 72 5.31 -7.00 5.56
CA ARG A 72 4.49 -7.13 6.77
C ARG A 72 3.04 -6.74 6.54
N THR A 73 2.78 -5.60 5.91
CA THR A 73 1.41 -5.12 5.67
C THR A 73 0.67 -5.99 4.66
N THR A 74 1.37 -6.57 3.68
CA THR A 74 0.78 -7.55 2.75
C THR A 74 0.39 -8.84 3.49
N LEU A 75 1.23 -9.35 4.39
CA LEU A 75 0.86 -10.49 5.24
C LEU A 75 -0.32 -10.17 6.17
N ASP A 76 -0.35 -8.97 6.76
CA ASP A 76 -1.45 -8.52 7.61
C ASP A 76 -2.76 -8.42 6.82
N LEU A 77 -2.71 -8.03 5.55
CA LEU A 77 -3.87 -8.03 4.64
C LEU A 77 -4.34 -9.45 4.32
N LEU A 78 -3.42 -10.38 4.04
CA LEU A 78 -3.75 -11.76 3.66
C LEU A 78 -4.32 -12.58 4.82
N PHE A 79 -3.73 -12.45 6.02
CA PHE A 79 -4.03 -13.33 7.15
C PHE A 79 -4.78 -12.63 8.28
N LYS A 80 -4.76 -11.30 8.35
CA LYS A 80 -5.51 -10.47 9.31
C LYS A 80 -5.48 -10.98 10.76
N MET A 81 -4.32 -11.42 11.25
CA MET A 81 -4.19 -12.02 12.59
C MET A 81 -3.45 -11.10 13.57
N ARG A 82 -3.90 -11.10 14.83
CA ARG A 82 -3.15 -10.53 15.97
C ARG A 82 -1.84 -11.29 16.26
N ARG A 83 -1.65 -12.50 15.71
CA ARG A 83 -0.43 -13.32 15.79
C ARG A 83 -0.12 -13.88 14.40
N PHE A 84 1.09 -13.67 13.90
CA PHE A 84 1.54 -14.21 12.62
C PHE A 84 1.53 -15.75 12.64
N ALA A 85 0.48 -16.33 12.08
CA ALA A 85 0.35 -17.77 11.88
C ALA A 85 0.06 -18.01 10.38
N PRO A 86 1.11 -18.29 9.58
CA PRO A 86 0.93 -18.66 8.18
C PRO A 86 -0.06 -19.81 8.05
N ASN A 87 -0.93 -19.76 7.03
CA ASN A 87 -1.95 -20.79 6.74
C ASN A 87 -3.05 -20.98 7.79
N TYR A 88 -3.16 -20.09 8.78
CA TYR A 88 -4.29 -20.08 9.71
C TYR A 88 -5.35 -19.08 9.25
N LYS A 89 -6.61 -19.51 9.11
CA LYS A 89 -7.75 -18.68 8.70
C LYS A 89 -8.81 -18.68 9.80
N CYS A 90 -8.80 -17.65 10.65
CA CYS A 90 -9.72 -17.51 11.80
C CYS A 90 -10.92 -16.60 11.51
N ASP A 91 -10.97 -15.95 10.33
CA ASP A 91 -12.01 -14.97 10.00
C ASP A 91 -12.93 -15.49 8.88
N SER A 92 -14.22 -15.16 9.00
CA SER A 92 -15.25 -15.49 8.02
C SER A 92 -15.03 -14.68 6.74
N GLN A 93 -14.64 -15.40 5.68
CA GLN A 93 -14.75 -15.02 4.27
C GLN A 93 -14.49 -13.54 3.92
N LYS A 94 -13.23 -13.11 3.98
CA LYS A 94 -12.79 -12.06 3.05
C LYS A 94 -12.37 -12.70 1.73
N ASN A 95 -13.13 -12.42 0.68
CA ASN A 95 -12.79 -12.82 -0.68
C ASN A 95 -11.86 -11.75 -1.28
N LEU A 96 -10.60 -11.74 -0.85
CA LEU A 96 -9.59 -10.93 -1.52
C LEU A 96 -9.40 -11.48 -2.94
N ILE A 97 -9.74 -10.68 -3.94
CA ILE A 97 -9.67 -11.08 -5.35
C ILE A 97 -8.43 -10.55 -6.07
N ALA A 98 -7.86 -9.45 -5.59
CA ALA A 98 -6.68 -8.80 -6.15
C ALA A 98 -6.16 -7.75 -5.16
N ILE A 99 -4.90 -7.34 -5.34
CA ILE A 99 -4.29 -6.21 -4.65
C ILE A 99 -3.88 -5.17 -5.69
N ILE A 100 -4.16 -3.89 -5.43
CA ILE A 100 -3.61 -2.79 -6.23
C ILE A 100 -2.57 -2.09 -5.37
N GLY A 101 -1.32 -2.07 -5.80
CA GLY A 101 -0.26 -1.45 -5.00
C GLY A 101 1.12 -1.63 -5.58
N GLY A 102 2.11 -1.13 -4.82
CA GLY A 102 3.50 -1.05 -5.25
C GLY A 102 3.79 0.25 -6.00
N LEU A 103 3.96 1.35 -5.26
CA LEU A 103 4.32 2.62 -5.90
C LEU A 103 5.74 2.57 -6.49
N GLY A 104 6.67 1.91 -5.78
CA GLY A 104 8.03 1.63 -6.24
C GLY A 104 8.14 0.24 -6.83
N SER A 105 9.13 0.03 -7.71
CA SER A 105 9.40 -1.30 -8.30
C SER A 105 9.84 -2.32 -7.26
N ASP A 106 10.59 -1.89 -6.25
CA ASP A 106 11.04 -2.67 -5.10
C ASP A 106 9.86 -3.17 -4.26
N THR A 107 8.98 -2.27 -3.82
CA THR A 107 7.77 -2.59 -3.07
C THR A 107 6.82 -3.45 -3.90
N SER A 108 6.66 -3.16 -5.20
CA SER A 108 5.88 -3.98 -6.13
C SER A 108 6.39 -5.42 -6.22
N PHE A 109 7.71 -5.59 -6.36
CA PHE A 109 8.33 -6.91 -6.45
C PHE A 109 8.08 -7.73 -5.19
N HIS A 110 8.21 -7.13 -4.01
CA HIS A 110 7.96 -7.84 -2.74
C HIS A 110 6.50 -8.21 -2.53
N ILE A 111 5.56 -7.37 -2.96
CA ILE A 111 4.12 -7.72 -2.96
C ILE A 111 3.91 -8.91 -3.90
N ALA A 112 4.39 -8.82 -5.14
CA ALA A 112 4.17 -9.82 -6.17
C ALA A 112 4.73 -11.20 -5.78
N ASP A 113 5.93 -11.24 -5.19
CA ASP A 113 6.57 -12.49 -4.76
C ASP A 113 5.71 -13.24 -3.73
N LEU A 114 5.12 -12.52 -2.76
CA LEU A 114 4.23 -13.10 -1.78
C LEU A 114 2.89 -13.54 -2.39
N LEU A 115 2.28 -12.70 -3.24
CA LEU A 115 0.97 -13.01 -3.82
C LEU A 115 1.01 -14.18 -4.80
N ARG A 116 2.15 -14.38 -5.48
CA ARG A 116 2.36 -15.53 -6.37
C ARG A 116 2.20 -16.86 -5.62
N LEU A 117 2.59 -16.92 -4.34
CA LEU A 117 2.44 -18.14 -3.52
C LEU A 117 0.98 -18.50 -3.27
N TYR A 118 0.08 -17.52 -3.31
CA TYR A 118 -1.35 -17.68 -3.03
C TYR A 118 -2.23 -17.52 -4.27
N ASN A 119 -1.63 -17.37 -5.46
CA ASN A 119 -2.31 -17.12 -6.73
C ASN A 119 -3.23 -15.90 -6.70
N ILE A 120 -2.80 -14.83 -6.03
CA ILE A 120 -3.54 -13.57 -5.96
C ILE A 120 -2.98 -12.60 -7.01
N PRO A 121 -3.81 -11.99 -7.87
CA PRO A 121 -3.38 -10.96 -8.81
C PRO A 121 -2.89 -9.68 -8.11
N GLN A 122 -1.86 -9.06 -8.68
CA GLN A 122 -1.47 -7.68 -8.43
C GLN A 122 -1.71 -6.83 -9.69
#